data_AF-A0A5K0XRT2-F1
#
_entry.id   AF-A0A5K0XRT2-F1
#
_cell.length_a   1.000
_cell.length_b   1.000
_cell.length_c   1.000
_cell.angle_alpha   90.00
_cell.angle_beta   90.00
_cell.angle_gamma   90.00
#
_symmetry.space_group_name_H-M   'P 1'
#
loop_
_entity.id
_entity.type
_entity.pdbx_description
1 polymer ?
#
loop_
_entity_poly.entity_id
_entity_poly.type
_entity_poly.pdbx_seq_one_letter_code
_entity_poly.pdbx_strand_id
1 'polypeptide(L)'
;MNTLSGSLLSLLRNCSTINQIAQIHAQLVVHGFPLHNHFIEKLAEFRCMDYARAIFDRLPVANDFSWNTMIKNYAVNGPPENAILLYCEMLENSIKP
;
A
#
# COMPACT_ATOMS: atom_id res chain seq x y z
N MET A 1 1.82 -2.89 20.33
CA MET A 1 2.69 -3.13 19.16
C MET A 1 3.89 -3.94 19.63
N ASN A 2 4.17 -5.09 19.01
CA ASN A 2 5.38 -5.87 19.27
C ASN A 2 6.61 -5.17 18.69
N THR A 3 7.77 -5.35 19.33
CA THR A 3 9.04 -4.67 19.00
C THR A 3 9.44 -4.86 17.53
N LEU A 4 9.19 -6.04 16.97
CA LEU A 4 9.45 -6.36 15.57
C LEU A 4 8.61 -5.51 14.60
N SER A 5 7.31 -5.34 14.86
CA SER A 5 6.42 -4.49 14.04
C SER A 5 6.88 -3.02 14.08
N GLY A 6 7.28 -2.51 15.25
CA GLY A 6 7.85 -1.16 15.37
C GLY A 6 9.15 -0.98 14.59
N SER A 7 10.03 -1.99 14.61
CA SER A 7 11.29 -1.95 13.85
C SER A 7 11.07 -1.99 12.33
N LEU A 8 10.13 -2.79 11.85
CA LEU A 8 9.78 -2.87 10.42
C LEU A 8 9.14 -1.58 9.91
N LEU A 9 8.29 -0.94 10.72
CA LEU A 9 7.73 0.37 10.37
C LEU A 9 8.82 1.44 10.29
N SER A 10 9.79 1.42 11.21
CA SER A 10 10.95 2.32 11.16
C SER A 10 11.80 2.09 9.90
N LEU A 11 12.10 0.84 9.57
CA LEU A 11 12.83 0.48 8.35
C LEU A 11 12.08 0.92 7.09
N LEU A 12 10.77 0.71 7.06
CA LEU A 12 9.91 1.12 5.95
C LEU A 12 9.89 2.64 5.77
N ARG A 13 9.84 3.41 6.86
CA ARG A 13 9.88 4.88 6.77
C ARG A 13 11.20 5.40 6.20
N ASN A 14 12.32 4.75 6.54
CA ASN A 14 13.66 5.19 6.20
C ASN A 14 14.25 4.53 4.94
N CYS A 15 13.55 3.57 4.31
CA CYS A 15 14.07 2.92 3.12
C CYS A 15 14.20 3.93 1.97
N SER A 16 15.30 3.83 1.23
CA SER A 16 15.69 4.72 0.14
C SER A 16 15.93 3.95 -1.18
N THR A 17 15.74 2.63 -1.18
CA THR A 17 15.96 1.77 -2.36
C THR A 17 14.86 0.72 -2.52
N ILE A 18 14.62 0.31 -3.77
CA ILE A 18 13.68 -0.78 -4.10
C ILE A 18 14.12 -2.11 -3.46
N ASN A 19 15.42 -2.37 -3.37
CA ASN A 19 15.94 -3.58 -2.73
C ASN A 19 15.57 -3.66 -1.24
N GLN A 20 15.64 -2.53 -0.52
CA GLN A 20 15.19 -2.48 0.88
C GLN A 20 13.68 -2.72 0.99
N ILE A 21 12.87 -2.14 0.08
CA ILE A 21 11.43 -2.40 0.03
C ILE A 21 11.12 -3.88 -0.16
N ALA A 22 11.80 -4.55 -1.10
CA ALA A 22 11.61 -5.98 -1.36
C ALA A 22 11.97 -6.83 -0.13
N GLN A 23 13.07 -6.51 0.55
CA GLN A 23 13.48 -7.18 1.80
C GLN A 23 12.44 -6.97 2.91
N ILE A 24 11.95 -5.74 3.08
CA ILE A 24 10.92 -5.43 4.08
C ILE A 24 9.62 -6.18 3.74
N HIS A 25 9.21 -6.23 2.47
CA HIS A 25 8.03 -7.00 2.07
C HIS A 25 8.15 -8.48 2.42
N ALA A 26 9.31 -9.09 2.13
CA ALA A 26 9.55 -10.49 2.48
C ALA A 26 9.39 -10.72 4.00
N GLN A 27 9.90 -9.80 4.83
CA GLN A 27 9.72 -9.88 6.28
C GLN A 27 8.24 -9.71 6.69
N LEU A 28 7.50 -8.79 6.06
CA LEU A 28 6.07 -8.61 6.33
C LEU A 28 5.27 -9.89 6.02
N VAL A 29 5.56 -10.53 4.88
CA VAL A 29 4.90 -11.76 4.43
C VAL A 29 5.23 -12.93 5.35
N VAL A 30 6.51 -13.16 5.65
CA VAL A 30 6.96 -14.28 6.49
C VAL A 30 6.39 -14.21 7.91
N HIS A 31 6.28 -13.00 8.47
CA HIS A 31 5.82 -12.79 9.84
C HIS A 31 4.34 -12.40 9.96
N GLY A 32 3.63 -12.26 8.83
CA GLY A 32 2.19 -11.94 8.81
C GLY A 32 1.84 -10.56 9.34
N PHE A 33 2.71 -9.55 9.15
CA PHE A 33 2.47 -8.21 9.68
C PHE A 33 1.52 -7.38 8.79
N PRO A 34 0.44 -6.80 9.33
CA PRO A 34 -0.54 -6.05 8.55
C PRO A 34 -0.11 -4.60 8.29
N LEU A 35 1.12 -4.36 7.81
CA LEU A 35 1.62 -3.02 7.47
C LEU A 35 1.33 -2.63 6.01
N HIS A 36 0.41 -3.31 5.34
CA HIS A 36 0.14 -3.16 3.91
C HIS A 36 -0.14 -1.71 3.48
N ASN A 37 -0.90 -0.92 4.24
CA ASN A 37 -1.22 0.44 3.83
C ASN A 37 -0.01 1.39 3.91
N HIS A 38 0.78 1.30 4.97
CA HIS A 38 2.07 2.02 5.06
C HIS A 38 3.02 1.57 3.95
N PHE A 39 2.97 0.28 3.59
CA PHE A 39 3.77 -0.27 2.51
C PHE A 39 3.34 0.26 1.14
N ILE A 40 2.03 0.34 0.89
CA ILE A 40 1.44 0.95 -0.30
C ILE A 40 1.84 2.43 -0.42
N GLU A 41 1.74 3.20 0.66
CA GLU A 41 2.20 4.60 0.68
C GLU A 41 3.68 4.71 0.30
N LYS A 42 4.52 3.87 0.91
CA LYS A 42 5.95 3.87 0.60
C LYS A 42 6.22 3.51 -0.85
N LEU A 43 5.54 2.51 -1.41
CA LEU A 43 5.68 2.11 -2.82
C LEU A 43 5.34 3.26 -3.79
N ALA A 44 4.37 4.11 -3.44
CA ALA A 44 4.01 5.27 -4.24
C ALA A 44 5.13 6.33 -4.25
N GLU A 45 5.87 6.52 -3.15
CA GLU A 45 7.07 7.40 -3.13
C GLU A 45 8.15 6.92 -4.12
N PHE A 46 8.24 5.61 -4.36
CA PHE A 46 9.15 5.01 -5.36
C PHE A 46 8.53 4.89 -6.75
N ARG A 47 7.34 5.47 -6.98
CA ARG A 47 6.58 5.37 -8.25
C ARG A 47 6.31 3.93 -8.70
N CYS A 48 6.28 2.98 -7.76
CA CYS A 48 6.04 1.57 -8.02
C CYS A 48 4.54 1.25 -7.92
N MET A 49 3.72 1.95 -8.70
CA MET A 49 2.25 1.86 -8.61
C MET A 49 1.71 0.47 -8.97
N ASP A 50 2.33 -0.24 -9.91
CA ASP A 50 1.92 -1.61 -10.26
C ASP A 50 2.10 -2.56 -9.07
N TYR A 51 3.19 -2.37 -8.31
CA TYR A 51 3.43 -3.15 -7.11
C TYR A 51 2.46 -2.75 -5.99
N ALA A 52 2.19 -1.45 -5.81
CA ALA A 52 1.21 -0.97 -4.85
C ALA A 52 -0.18 -1.57 -5.12
N ARG A 53 -0.63 -1.59 -6.38
CA ARG A 53 -1.87 -2.23 -6.82
C ARG A 53 -1.87 -3.73 -6.52
N ALA A 54 -0.78 -4.42 -6.84
CA ALA A 54 -0.68 -5.86 -6.59
C ALA A 54 -0.70 -6.22 -5.09
N ILE A 55 -0.29 -5.32 -4.19
CA ILE A 55 -0.46 -5.48 -2.74
C ILE A 55 -1.90 -5.22 -2.34
N PHE A 56 -2.49 -4.12 -2.84
CA PHE A 56 -3.88 -3.76 -2.58
C PHE A 56 -4.86 -4.87 -2.97
N ASP A 57 -4.71 -5.46 -4.16
CA ASP A 57 -5.55 -6.55 -4.66
C ASP A 57 -5.46 -7.84 -3.85
N ARG A 58 -4.38 -8.00 -3.07
CA ARG A 58 -4.16 -9.16 -2.19
C ARG A 58 -4.62 -8.91 -0.75
N LEU A 59 -5.12 -7.72 -0.43
CA LEU A 59 -5.67 -7.45 0.89
C LEU A 59 -6.89 -8.35 1.12
N PRO A 60 -6.93 -9.12 2.22
CA PRO A 60 -8.09 -9.96 2.52
C PRO A 60 -9.38 -9.14 2.67
N VAL A 61 -9.25 -7.94 3.23
CA VAL A 61 -10.30 -6.93 3.34
C VAL A 61 -9.65 -5.55 3.20
N ALA A 62 -9.91 -4.88 2.07
CA ALA A 62 -9.52 -3.49 1.89
C ALA A 62 -10.57 -2.58 2.56
N ASN A 63 -10.15 -1.81 3.57
CA ASN A 63 -11.00 -0.81 4.22
C ASN A 63 -10.93 0.54 3.49
N ASP A 64 -11.84 1.45 3.85
CA ASP A 64 -11.89 2.85 3.42
C ASP A 64 -10.51 3.52 3.33
N PHE A 65 -9.67 3.36 4.35
CA PHE A 65 -8.31 3.90 4.35
C PHE A 65 -7.45 3.34 3.21
N SER A 66 -7.49 2.02 2.97
CA SER A 66 -6.73 1.36 1.90
C SER A 66 -7.13 1.88 0.51
N TRP A 67 -8.44 2.04 0.29
CA TRP A 67 -8.99 2.61 -0.95
C TRP A 67 -8.54 4.04 -1.16
N ASN A 68 -8.72 4.89 -0.14
CA ASN A 68 -8.35 6.30 -0.19
C ASN A 68 -6.85 6.50 -0.43
N THR A 69 -6.01 5.68 0.20
CA THR A 69 -4.56 5.69 -0.04
C THR A 69 -4.25 5.38 -1.50
N MET A 70 -4.83 4.33 -2.08
CA MET A 70 -4.58 3.97 -3.49
C MET A 70 -5.13 5.01 -4.48
N ILE A 71 -6.34 5.54 -4.25
CA ILE A 71 -6.94 6.59 -5.09
C ILE A 71 -6.04 7.83 -5.09
N LYS A 72 -5.61 8.29 -3.91
CA LYS A 72 -4.67 9.41 -3.78
C LYS A 72 -3.36 9.14 -4.50
N ASN A 73 -2.80 7.94 -4.35
CA ASN A 73 -1.53 7.60 -4.97
C ASN A 73 -1.61 7.53 -6.49
N TYR A 74 -2.71 7.03 -7.07
CA TYR A 74 -2.93 7.11 -8.51
C TYR A 74 -3.08 8.56 -8.99
N ALA A 75 -3.81 9.40 -8.25
CA ALA A 75 -4.00 10.80 -8.61
C ALA A 75 -2.70 11.62 -8.59
N VAL A 76 -1.76 11.30 -7.69
CA VAL A 76 -0.50 12.06 -7.51
C VAL A 76 0.67 11.46 -8.26
N ASN A 77 0.80 10.12 -8.28
CA ASN A 77 2.01 9.43 -8.72
C ASN A 77 1.79 8.48 -9.91
N GLY A 78 0.54 8.18 -10.28
CA GLY A 78 0.20 7.24 -11.34
C GLY A 78 -0.72 7.83 -12.42
N PRO A 79 -1.35 6.97 -13.24
CA PRO A 79 -2.37 7.40 -14.19
C PRO A 79 -3.64 7.85 -13.43
N PRO A 80 -4.09 9.11 -13.56
CA PRO A 80 -5.25 9.61 -12.83
C PRO A 80 -6.56 8.91 -13.23
N GLU A 81 -6.65 8.34 -14.43
CA GLU A 81 -7.79 7.53 -14.88
C GLU A 81 -7.99 6.32 -13.95
N ASN A 82 -6.90 5.72 -13.46
CA ASN A 82 -6.97 4.61 -12.51
C ASN A 82 -7.50 5.05 -11.14
N ALA A 83 -7.31 6.31 -10.74
CA ALA A 83 -7.90 6.83 -9.52
C ALA A 83 -9.43 6.89 -9.61
N ILE A 84 -9.96 7.29 -10.78
CA ILE A 84 -11.41 7.34 -11.02
C ILE A 84 -11.99 5.93 -11.08
N LEU A 85 -11.34 5.02 -11.83
CA LEU A 85 -11.76 3.63 -11.90
C LEU A 85 -11.80 2.97 -10.52
N LEU A 86 -10.78 3.22 -9.70
CA LEU A 86 -10.70 2.68 -8.36
C LEU A 86 -11.76 3.28 -7.41
N TYR A 87 -12.10 4.57 -7.57
CA TYR A 87 -13.21 5.18 -6.85
C TYR A 87 -14.56 4.57 -7.23
N CYS A 88 -14.79 4.29 -8.52
CA CYS A 88 -15.99 3.58 -8.96
C CYS A 88 -16.04 2.16 -8.35
N GLU A 89 -14.94 1.43 -8.39
CA GLU A 89 -14.82 0.09 -7.78
C GLU A 89 -15.11 0.12 -6.26
N MET A 90 -14.63 1.14 -5.55
CA MET A 90 -14.92 1.37 -4.13
C MET A 90 -16.42 1.48 -3.85
N LEU A 91 -17.12 2.28 -4.66
CA LEU A 91 -18.57 2.50 -4.53
C LEU A 91 -19.38 1.24 -4.88
N GLU A 92 -18.97 0.50 -5.92
CA GLU A 92 -19.57 -0.78 -6.29
C GLU A 92 -19.46 -1.81 -5.17
N ASN A 93 -18.36 -1.79 -4.42
CA ASN A 93 -18.16 -2.59 -3.22
C ASN A 93 -18.90 -2.04 -1.98
N SER A 94 -19.73 -1.00 -2.13
CA SER A 94 -20.48 -0.34 -1.05
C SER A 94 -19.59 0.21 0.07
N ILE A 95 -18.34 0.55 -0.25
CA ILE A 95 -17.40 1.16 0.68
C ILE A 95 -17.54 2.68 0.59
N LYS A 96 -17.62 3.34 1.74
CA LYS A 96 -17.82 4.79 1.82
C LYS A 96 -16.47 5.51 1.64
N PRO A 97 -16.40 6.55 0.79
CA PRO A 97 -15.24 7.44 0.67
C PRO A 97 -14.82 8.05 2.01
#